data_AF-A0A523QTD6-F1
#
_entry.id   AF-A0A523QTD6-F1
#
_cell.length_a   1.000
_cell.length_b   1.000
_cell.length_c   1.000
_cell.angle_alpha   90.00
_cell.angle_beta   90.00
_cell.angle_gamma   90.00
#
_symmetry.space_group_name_H-M   'P 1'
#
loop_
_entity.id
_entity.type
_entity.pdbx_description
1 polymer ?
#
loop_
_entity_poly.entity_id
_entity_poly.type
_entity_poly.pdbx_seq_one_letter_code
_entity_poly.pdbx_strand_id
1 'polypeptide(L)'
;PLWVREDEITEEALELVREDARIQAKGDGKPDKDLDQIVEDHLEKYKDEVVLFRQPYIRDESITVQDILNDAIVSIGENIVIRRFERWELGEITRSDAEPKE
;
A
#
# COMPACT_ATOMS: atom_id res chain seq x y z
N PRO A 1 6.28 1.33 2.26
CA PRO A 1 5.18 0.38 2.53
C PRO A 1 4.65 0.61 3.95
N LEU A 2 3.35 0.46 4.15
CA LEU A 2 2.66 0.55 5.43
C LEU A 2 2.14 -0.82 5.90
N TRP A 3 1.86 -1.72 4.96
CA TRP A 3 1.31 -3.05 5.21
C TRP A 3 2.24 -4.11 4.62
N VAL A 4 2.27 -5.32 5.18
CA VAL A 4 2.99 -6.43 4.55
C VAL A 4 2.17 -6.96 3.38
N ARG A 5 0.86 -7.10 3.59
CA ARG A 5 -0.09 -7.73 2.67
C ARG A 5 -1.35 -6.89 2.48
N GLU A 6 -2.11 -7.19 1.43
CA GLU A 6 -3.37 -6.51 1.15
C GLU A 6 -4.45 -6.79 2.20
N ASP A 7 -4.48 -7.99 2.77
CA ASP A 7 -5.45 -8.40 3.78
C ASP A 7 -5.22 -7.75 5.15
N GLU A 8 -4.09 -7.05 5.31
CA GLU A 8 -3.79 -6.26 6.50
C GLU A 8 -4.32 -4.82 6.42
N ILE A 9 -4.77 -4.38 5.23
CA ILE A 9 -5.34 -3.04 5.06
C ILE A 9 -6.71 -3.00 5.73
N THR A 10 -6.91 -2.04 6.63
CA THR A 10 -8.20 -1.87 7.31
C THR A 10 -9.23 -1.23 6.40
N GLU A 11 -10.51 -1.55 6.61
CA GLU A 11 -11.60 -0.97 5.79
C GLU A 11 -11.65 0.56 5.96
N GLU A 12 -11.33 1.07 7.14
CA GLU A 12 -11.26 2.51 7.39
C GLU A 12 -10.18 3.20 6.53
N ALA A 13 -9.04 2.54 6.31
CA ALA A 13 -8.00 3.07 5.44
C ALA A 13 -8.42 3.04 3.97
N LEU A 14 -9.10 1.97 3.53
CA LEU A 14 -9.63 1.89 2.18
C LEU A 14 -10.70 2.95 1.93
N GLU A 15 -11.61 3.17 2.87
CA GLU A 15 -12.69 4.15 2.71
C GLU A 15 -12.17 5.58 2.64
N LEU A 16 -11.14 5.92 3.45
CA LEU A 16 -10.48 7.23 3.36
C LEU A 16 -9.90 7.46 1.96
N VAL A 17 -9.21 6.46 1.41
CA VAL A 17 -8.65 6.55 0.05
C VAL A 17 -9.76 6.63 -1.02
N ARG A 18 -10.88 5.91 -0.85
CA ARG A 18 -12.05 6.03 -1.74
C ARG A 18 -12.63 7.43 -1.73
N GLU A 19 -12.80 8.02 -0.55
CA GLU A 19 -13.32 9.36 -0.40
C GLU A 19 -12.39 10.39 -1.07
N ASP A 20 -11.09 10.31 -0.79
CA ASP A 20 -10.08 11.17 -1.40
C ASP A 20 -10.09 11.07 -2.94
N ALA A 21 -10.14 9.84 -3.47
CA ALA A 21 -10.21 9.60 -4.92
C ALA A 21 -11.49 10.20 -5.54
N ARG A 22 -12.64 10.09 -4.86
CA ARG A 22 -13.90 10.71 -5.30
C ARG A 22 -13.83 12.24 -5.30
N ILE A 23 -13.25 12.82 -4.26
CA ILE A 23 -13.07 14.28 -4.16
C ILE A 23 -12.17 14.78 -5.29
N GLN A 24 -11.04 14.12 -5.50
CA GLN A 24 -10.10 14.47 -6.57
C GLN A 24 -10.75 14.36 -7.96
N ALA A 25 -11.43 13.25 -8.25
CA ALA A 25 -12.07 13.04 -9.55
C ALA A 25 -13.17 14.08 -9.86
N LYS A 26 -13.93 14.50 -8.84
CA LYS A 26 -14.92 15.58 -8.97
C LYS A 26 -14.26 16.95 -9.17
N GLY A 27 -13.16 17.23 -8.47
CA GLY A 27 -12.37 18.45 -8.63
C GLY A 27 -11.78 18.59 -10.04
N ASP A 28 -11.39 17.46 -10.64
CA ASP A 28 -10.87 17.39 -12.01
C ASP A 28 -11.95 17.47 -13.11
N GLY A 29 -13.23 17.56 -12.72
CA GLY A 29 -14.35 17.70 -13.66
C GLY A 29 -14.64 16.45 -14.49
N LYS A 30 -14.25 15.26 -14.01
CA LYS A 30 -14.50 13.99 -14.71
C LYS A 30 -15.97 13.58 -14.63
N PRO A 31 -16.53 12.90 -15.66
CA PRO A 31 -17.94 12.50 -15.67
C PRO A 31 -18.28 11.47 -14.58
N ASP A 32 -19.46 11.59 -13.99
CA ASP A 32 -19.95 10.68 -12.92
C ASP A 32 -19.94 9.20 -13.30
N LYS A 33 -20.04 8.88 -14.60
CA LYS A 33 -20.09 7.51 -15.12
C LYS A 33 -18.77 6.75 -14.99
N ASP A 34 -17.65 7.46 -14.94
CA ASP A 34 -16.32 6.86 -14.83
C ASP A 34 -15.78 6.90 -13.39
N LEU A 35 -16.52 7.51 -12.45
CA LEU A 35 -16.06 7.72 -11.07
C LEU A 35 -15.73 6.40 -10.36
N ASP A 36 -16.56 5.38 -10.50
CA ASP A 36 -16.32 4.10 -9.83
C ASP A 36 -15.04 3.43 -10.34
N GLN A 37 -14.76 3.51 -11.64
CA GLN A 37 -13.51 3.00 -12.21
C GLN A 37 -12.31 3.82 -11.75
N ILE A 38 -12.43 5.15 -11.70
CA ILE A 38 -11.35 6.04 -11.24
C ILE A 38 -10.99 5.76 -9.78
N VAL A 39 -12.00 5.50 -8.95
CA VAL A 39 -11.82 5.15 -7.54
C VAL A 39 -11.13 3.80 -7.42
N GLU A 40 -11.54 2.79 -8.19
CA GLU A 40 -10.90 1.48 -8.18
C GLU A 40 -9.44 1.56 -8.64
N ASP A 41 -9.15 2.33 -9.69
CA ASP A 41 -7.78 2.56 -10.17
C ASP A 41 -6.91 3.24 -9.10
N HIS A 42 -7.48 4.17 -8.33
CA HIS A 42 -6.78 4.81 -7.20
C HIS A 42 -6.54 3.85 -6.05
N LEU A 43 -7.51 2.99 -5.74
CA LEU A 43 -7.35 1.96 -4.71
C LEU A 43 -6.25 0.97 -5.10
N GLU A 44 -6.23 0.53 -6.36
CA GLU A 44 -5.23 -0.41 -6.82
C GLU A 44 -3.82 0.20 -6.79
N LYS A 45 -3.70 1.45 -7.24
CA LYS A 45 -2.45 2.21 -7.11
C LYS A 45 -2.03 2.39 -5.65
N TYR A 46 -2.96 2.70 -4.76
CA TYR A 46 -2.68 2.80 -3.33
C TYR A 46 -2.10 1.49 -2.80
N LYS A 47 -2.71 0.34 -3.12
CA LYS A 47 -2.19 -0.97 -2.72
C LYS A 47 -0.77 -1.20 -3.25
N ASP A 48 -0.48 -0.87 -4.50
CA ASP A 48 0.86 -0.98 -5.08
C ASP A 48 1.90 -0.14 -4.32
N GLU A 49 1.51 1.06 -3.86
CA GLU A 49 2.38 1.97 -3.14
C GLU A 49 2.59 1.55 -1.67
N VAL A 50 1.56 1.06 -0.98
CA VAL A 50 1.60 0.83 0.47
C VAL A 50 1.79 -0.62 0.89
N VAL A 51 1.53 -1.61 0.03
CA VAL A 51 1.67 -3.04 0.38
C VAL A 51 3.04 -3.56 -0.03
N LEU A 52 3.86 -3.97 0.94
CA LEU A 52 5.22 -4.46 0.71
C LEU A 52 5.27 -5.54 -0.38
N PHE A 53 4.38 -6.52 -0.34
CA PHE A 53 4.38 -7.64 -1.29
C PHE A 53 4.10 -7.26 -2.74
N ARG A 54 3.37 -6.16 -2.97
CA ARG A 54 3.06 -5.66 -4.32
C ARG A 54 4.15 -4.76 -4.87
N GLN A 55 5.03 -4.24 -4.02
CA GLN A 55 6.08 -3.33 -4.45
C GLN A 55 7.09 -4.04 -5.38
N PRO A 56 7.63 -3.33 -6.38
CA PRO A 56 8.73 -3.83 -7.19
C PRO A 56 9.98 -4.04 -6.31
N TYR A 57 10.75 -5.07 -6.61
CA TYR A 57 11.97 -5.34 -5.89
C TYR A 57 13.08 -4.36 -6.30
N ILE A 58 13.70 -3.70 -5.33
CA ILE A 58 14.67 -2.61 -5.58
C ILE A 58 15.89 -3.01 -6.44
N ARG A 59 16.25 -4.30 -6.50
CA ARG A 59 17.36 -4.78 -7.34
C ARG A 59 16.92 -5.29 -8.70
N ASP A 60 15.62 -5.52 -8.89
CA ASP A 60 15.01 -5.97 -10.13
C ASP A 60 13.54 -5.56 -10.13
N GLU A 61 13.26 -4.41 -10.75
CA GLU A 61 11.90 -3.84 -10.79
C GLU A 61 10.94 -4.65 -11.68
N SER A 62 11.42 -5.69 -12.39
CA SER A 62 10.56 -6.57 -13.19
C SER A 62 9.80 -7.60 -12.36
N ILE A 63 10.19 -7.78 -11.09
CA ILE A 63 9.55 -8.70 -10.15
C ILE A 63 9.12 -7.97 -8.88
N THR A 64 8.13 -8.53 -8.19
CA THR A 64 7.66 -7.98 -6.92
C THR A 64 8.43 -8.56 -5.73
N VAL A 65 8.26 -7.95 -4.55
CA VAL A 65 8.78 -8.51 -3.29
C VAL A 65 8.15 -9.88 -2.99
N GLN A 66 6.90 -10.11 -3.41
CA GLN A 66 6.27 -11.42 -3.27
C GLN A 66 6.94 -12.49 -4.14
N ASP A 67 7.32 -12.15 -5.36
CA ASP A 67 7.98 -13.08 -6.29
C ASP A 67 9.34 -13.54 -5.74
N ILE A 68 10.18 -12.59 -5.29
CA ILE A 68 11.49 -12.93 -4.71
C ILE A 68 11.36 -13.73 -3.40
N LEU A 69 10.29 -13.51 -2.61
CA LEU A 69 10.00 -14.32 -1.43
C LEU A 69 9.64 -15.75 -1.83
N ASN A 70 8.81 -15.93 -2.86
CA ASN A 70 8.45 -17.25 -3.37
C ASN A 70 9.68 -18.00 -3.92
N ASP A 71 10.54 -17.31 -4.68
CA ASP A 71 11.78 -17.89 -5.19
C ASP A 71 12.72 -18.34 -4.06
N ALA A 72 12.81 -17.55 -2.98
CA ALA A 72 13.58 -17.92 -1.80
C ALA A 72 13.01 -19.16 -1.10
N ILE A 73 11.69 -19.28 -0.97
CA ILE A 73 11.01 -20.46 -0.41
C ILE A 73 11.35 -21.71 -1.22
N VAL A 74 11.26 -21.62 -2.56
CA VAL A 74 11.56 -22.75 -3.46
C VAL A 74 13.04 -23.15 -3.36
N SER A 75 13.94 -22.17 -3.34
CA SER A 75 15.40 -22.40 -3.29
C SER A 75 15.85 -23.02 -1.97
N ILE A 76 15.28 -22.57 -0.84
CA ILE A 76 15.65 -23.04 0.50
C ILE A 76 14.90 -24.32 0.86
N GLY A 77 13.69 -24.52 0.34
CA GLY A 77 12.84 -25.67 0.67
C GLY A 77 12.13 -25.55 2.02
N GLU A 78 12.07 -24.33 2.58
CA GLU A 78 11.40 -24.03 3.83
C GLU A 78 10.39 -22.88 3.65
N ASN A 79 9.37 -22.85 4.49
CA ASN A 79 8.40 -21.76 4.50
C ASN A 79 9.01 -20.49 5.13
N ILE A 80 9.01 -19.38 4.38
CA ILE A 80 9.55 -18.09 4.82
C ILE A 80 8.40 -17.10 4.93
N VAL A 81 8.29 -16.42 6.07
CA VAL A 81 7.21 -15.46 6.33
C VAL A 81 7.80 -14.13 6.81
N ILE A 82 7.49 -13.06 6.09
CA ILE A 82 7.67 -11.69 6.59
C ILE A 82 6.50 -11.40 7.53
N ARG A 83 6.78 -11.33 8.84
CA ARG A 83 5.75 -11.13 9.87
C ARG A 83 5.45 -9.66 10.15
N ARG A 84 6.49 -8.81 10.15
CA ARG A 84 6.40 -7.37 10.43
C ARG A 84 7.68 -6.70 9.95
N PHE A 85 7.59 -5.42 9.63
CA PHE A 85 8.73 -4.53 9.42
C PHE A 85 8.50 -3.23 10.17
N GLU A 86 9.57 -2.47 10.36
CA GLU A 86 9.50 -1.10 10.86
C GLU A 86 10.50 -0.27 10.07
N ARG A 87 10.10 0.94 9.68
CA ARG A 87 10.93 1.90 8.95
C ARG A 87 11.07 3.14 9.80
N TRP A 88 12.31 3.58 10.01
CA TRP A 88 12.63 4.78 10.77
C TRP A 88 13.29 5.78 9.82
N GLU A 89 12.79 7.00 9.78
CA GLU A 89 13.39 8.10 9.04
C GLU A 89 13.58 9.32 9.94
N LEU A 90 14.75 9.95 9.85
CA LEU A 90 15.07 11.09 10.71
C LEU A 90 14.17 12.28 10.35
N GLY A 91 13.38 12.76 11.32
CA GLY A 91 12.45 13.87 11.13
C GLY A 91 11.06 13.44 10.64
N GLU A 92 10.80 12.14 10.51
CA GLU A 92 9.46 11.62 10.25
C GLU A 92 8.55 11.86 11.48
N ILE A 93 7.37 12.43 11.24
CA ILE A 93 6.35 12.59 12.29
C ILE A 93 5.63 11.25 12.40
N THR A 94 5.80 10.58 13.54
CA THR A 94 5.09 9.31 13.77
C THR A 94 3.62 9.60 14.07
N ARG A 95 2.72 8.66 13.76
CA ARG A 95 1.29 8.79 14.09
C ARG A 95 1.06 8.98 15.60
N SER A 96 1.98 8.52 16.45
CA SER A 96 1.99 8.78 17.91
C SER A 96 2.33 10.21 18.31
N ASP A 97 2.99 10.98 17.44
CA ASP A 97 3.32 12.39 17.71
C ASP A 97 2.17 13.35 17.30
N ALA A 98 1.13 12.84 16.65
CA ALA A 98 -0.04 13.59 16.20
C ALA A 98 -1.15 13.73 17.26
N GLU A 99 -1.01 13.10 18.43
CA GLU A 99 -1.89 13.40 19.57
C GLU A 99 -1.51 14.76 20.17
N PRO A 100 -2.43 15.73 20.27
CA PRO A 100 -2.15 16.98 20.95
C PRO A 100 -1.84 16.66 22.42
N LYS A 101 -0.61 16.94 22.84
CA LYS A 101 -0.29 16.98 24.27
C LYS A 101 -1.08 18.13 24.88
N GLU A 102 -2.05 17.81 25.74
CA GLU A 102 -2.77 18.76 26.59
C GLU A 102 -1.80 19.62 27.42
#